data_AF-A0A4P6FE37-F1
#
_entry.id   AF-A0A4P6FE37-F1
#
_cell.length_a   1.000
_cell.length_b   1.000
_cell.length_c   1.000
_cell.angle_alpha   90.00
_cell.angle_beta   90.00
_cell.angle_gamma   90.00
#
_symmetry.space_group_name_H-M   'P 1'
#
loop_
_entity.id
_entity.type
_entity.pdbx_description
1 polymer ?
#
loop_
_entity_poly.entity_id
_entity_poly.type
_entity_poly.pdbx_seq_one_letter_code
_entity_poly.pdbx_strand_id
1 'polypeptide(L)'
;MLAASRRSRSARRRAIVGGTLAVAGVVVVGGLTFGAVRLGGAASSSGSAADAPVEAPGSGESFADPTGGVDSGGEEAGIAPRDPVPAPDVALDPLATFARCGAPSPAPQGDSADGGEDVAARPLRVSIAPIGSVAPGAATTVAVTVRNAAETPLVGSIRTAPVLAVADGAGLVVAHSPADGFGAARDIRLAPGASLELSATLTAVRCSPTGDQRADQPLDPGAYTVRATVVLVPLDGDDVLTGSADARFDVR
;
A
#
# COMPACT_ATOMS: atom_id res chain seq x y z
N MET A 1 48.20 -11.65 22.34
CA MET A 1 47.45 -11.70 23.62
C MET A 1 46.35 -10.65 23.57
N LEU A 2 45.11 -11.02 23.24
CA LEU A 2 43.83 -10.31 23.54
C LEU A 2 42.63 -11.05 22.90
N ALA A 3 42.73 -12.39 22.81
CA ALA A 3 41.70 -13.28 22.26
C ALA A 3 41.25 -14.28 23.35
N ALA A 4 40.67 -13.78 24.43
CA ALA A 4 40.01 -14.60 25.47
C ALA A 4 39.33 -13.71 26.53
N SER A 5 38.08 -13.27 26.32
CA SER A 5 37.27 -12.78 27.47
C SER A 5 35.76 -12.58 27.28
N ARG A 6 35.11 -12.94 26.15
CA ARG A 6 33.66 -12.69 25.99
C ARG A 6 32.78 -13.94 25.79
N ARG A 7 33.16 -15.04 26.44
CA ARG A 7 32.48 -16.35 26.39
C ARG A 7 31.62 -16.67 27.62
N SER A 8 31.08 -15.66 28.32
CA SER A 8 30.57 -15.83 29.70
C SER A 8 29.16 -15.25 29.97
N ARG A 9 28.20 -15.35 29.05
CA ARG A 9 26.78 -15.06 29.39
C ARG A 9 25.75 -16.02 28.77
N SER A 10 26.14 -17.26 28.48
CA SER A 10 25.19 -18.34 28.18
C SER A 10 25.11 -19.28 29.39
N ALA A 11 24.19 -19.03 30.33
CA ALA A 11 23.60 -20.06 31.19
C ALA A 11 22.61 -19.47 32.19
N ARG A 12 21.49 -20.18 32.37
CA ARG A 12 20.40 -20.03 33.37
C ARG A 12 19.30 -19.09 32.84
N ARG A 13 18.18 -19.61 32.33
CA ARG A 13 17.17 -20.36 33.11
C ARG A 13 16.54 -21.51 32.31
N ARG A 14 16.43 -22.67 32.96
CA ARG A 14 15.70 -23.86 32.51
C ARG A 14 14.23 -23.78 32.93
N ALA A 15 13.39 -24.30 32.03
CA ALA A 15 12.21 -25.17 32.25
C ALA A 15 11.03 -24.65 33.10
N ILE A 16 9.90 -24.44 32.42
CA ILE A 16 8.61 -24.93 32.90
C ILE A 16 8.03 -25.85 31.81
N VAL A 17 7.65 -27.04 32.26
CA VAL A 17 7.00 -28.13 31.54
C VAL A 17 5.47 -27.96 31.65
N GLY A 18 4.74 -28.29 30.59
CA GLY A 18 3.29 -28.55 30.60
C GLY A 18 2.55 -27.76 29.52
N GLY A 19 1.71 -28.31 28.66
CA GLY A 19 1.19 -29.66 28.56
C GLY A 19 0.53 -29.86 27.19
N THR A 20 0.43 -31.12 26.81
CA THR A 20 -0.33 -31.65 25.68
C THR A 20 -1.83 -31.37 25.81
N LEU A 21 -2.43 -30.74 24.79
CA LEU A 21 -3.81 -31.05 24.39
C LEU A 21 -3.90 -31.01 22.87
N ALA A 22 -3.99 -32.21 22.29
CA ALA A 22 -4.43 -32.42 20.93
C ALA A 22 -5.95 -32.16 20.87
N VAL A 23 -6.38 -31.30 19.97
CA VAL A 23 -7.79 -31.22 19.57
C VAL A 23 -7.88 -31.60 18.10
N ALA A 24 -8.35 -32.82 17.87
CA ALA A 24 -8.79 -33.30 16.58
C ALA A 24 -10.14 -32.65 16.26
N GLY A 25 -10.17 -31.77 15.25
CA GLY A 25 -11.39 -31.20 14.69
C GLY A 25 -11.75 -31.91 13.39
N VAL A 26 -12.87 -32.62 13.39
CA VAL A 26 -13.43 -33.39 12.28
C VAL A 26 -14.02 -32.48 11.20
N VAL A 27 -13.67 -32.82 9.96
CA VAL A 27 -14.34 -32.67 8.65
C VAL A 27 -15.78 -32.10 8.63
N VAL A 28 -16.00 -31.11 7.75
CA VAL A 28 -17.25 -31.01 6.97
C VAL A 28 -16.91 -30.94 5.49
N VAL A 29 -17.29 -32.00 4.78
CA VAL A 29 -17.38 -32.09 3.32
C VAL A 29 -18.78 -31.59 2.92
N GLY A 30 -18.81 -30.64 2.01
CA GLY A 30 -19.97 -30.27 1.20
C GLY A 30 -19.45 -29.33 0.12
N GLY A 31 -19.73 -29.45 -1.17
CA GLY A 31 -20.72 -30.20 -1.92
C GLY A 31 -20.78 -29.47 -3.26
N LEU A 32 -20.70 -30.22 -4.36
CA LEU A 32 -20.66 -29.74 -5.74
C LEU A 32 -21.84 -28.82 -6.08
N THR A 33 -21.61 -27.77 -6.87
CA THR A 33 -22.51 -27.45 -7.99
C THR A 33 -21.73 -27.04 -9.23
N PHE A 34 -22.15 -27.65 -10.34
CA PHE A 34 -21.74 -27.36 -11.70
C PHE A 34 -22.42 -26.07 -12.17
N GLY A 35 -21.67 -25.16 -12.79
CA GLY A 35 -22.18 -24.02 -13.54
C GLY A 35 -21.59 -24.03 -14.94
N ALA A 36 -22.30 -24.66 -15.88
CA ALA A 36 -21.93 -24.72 -17.28
C ALA A 36 -22.60 -23.57 -18.06
N VAL A 37 -21.88 -23.06 -19.07
CA VAL A 37 -22.34 -22.38 -20.28
C VAL A 37 -22.92 -20.95 -20.14
N ARG A 38 -22.19 -19.98 -20.72
CA ARG A 38 -22.70 -19.24 -21.88
C ARG A 38 -21.61 -18.93 -22.91
N LEU A 39 -21.79 -19.56 -24.06
CA LEU A 39 -21.27 -19.20 -25.38
C LEU A 39 -22.08 -18.00 -25.90
N GLY A 40 -21.41 -17.07 -26.59
CA GLY A 40 -22.04 -16.01 -27.38
C GLY A 40 -21.68 -14.61 -26.89
N GLY A 41 -21.16 -13.69 -27.69
CA GLY A 41 -20.86 -13.72 -29.10
C GLY A 41 -20.01 -12.49 -29.45
N ALA A 42 -19.30 -12.59 -30.56
CA ALA A 42 -18.60 -11.48 -31.16
C ALA A 42 -19.58 -10.40 -31.64
N ALA A 43 -19.25 -9.14 -31.41
CA ALA A 43 -19.63 -8.03 -32.29
C ALA A 43 -18.66 -6.88 -32.11
N SER A 44 -17.82 -6.69 -33.13
CA SER A 44 -17.09 -5.47 -33.41
C SER A 44 -18.05 -4.35 -33.79
N SER A 45 -17.82 -3.14 -33.31
CA SER A 45 -18.21 -1.92 -34.01
C SER A 45 -17.20 -0.81 -33.74
N SER A 46 -16.27 -0.68 -34.69
CA SER A 46 -15.53 0.53 -34.98
C SER A 46 -16.49 1.60 -35.51
N GLY A 47 -16.40 2.83 -35.02
CA GLY A 47 -17.17 3.96 -35.54
C GLY A 47 -16.57 5.30 -35.12
N SER A 48 -15.62 5.80 -35.91
CA SER A 48 -15.22 7.20 -35.92
C SER A 48 -16.34 8.05 -36.53
N ALA A 49 -16.65 9.19 -35.90
CA ALA A 49 -17.18 10.36 -36.59
C ALA A 49 -16.74 11.61 -35.81
N ALA A 50 -16.04 12.50 -36.52
CA ALA A 50 -15.83 13.89 -36.14
C ALA A 50 -17.15 14.66 -36.31
N ASP A 51 -17.42 15.65 -35.46
CA ASP A 51 -17.36 17.08 -35.81
C ASP A 51 -17.91 17.94 -34.67
N ALA A 52 -17.30 19.10 -34.47
CA ALA A 52 -17.81 20.20 -33.64
C ALA A 52 -18.95 20.94 -34.39
N PRO A 53 -19.77 21.77 -33.71
CA PRO A 53 -19.36 23.17 -33.60
C PRO A 53 -19.74 23.89 -32.30
N VAL A 54 -19.08 25.04 -32.17
CA VAL A 54 -19.24 26.18 -31.26
C VAL A 54 -20.65 26.80 -31.30
N GLU A 55 -21.19 27.21 -30.15
CA GLU A 55 -21.74 28.56 -29.89
C GLU A 55 -22.16 28.74 -28.41
N ALA A 56 -21.86 29.92 -27.87
CA ALA A 56 -22.26 30.45 -26.55
C ALA A 56 -23.34 31.54 -26.74
N PRO A 57 -23.62 32.40 -25.75
CA PRO A 57 -24.32 32.20 -24.48
C PRO A 57 -25.71 32.88 -24.49
N GLY A 58 -26.63 32.44 -23.62
CA GLY A 58 -27.95 33.03 -23.45
C GLY A 58 -28.20 33.44 -22.00
N SER A 59 -28.05 34.73 -21.72
CA SER A 59 -28.50 35.43 -20.52
C SER A 59 -30.03 35.42 -20.41
N GLY A 60 -30.55 35.08 -19.23
CA GLY A 60 -31.97 35.17 -18.89
C GLY A 60 -32.15 35.36 -17.40
N GLU A 61 -32.13 36.62 -16.97
CA GLU A 61 -32.55 37.07 -15.65
C GLU A 61 -34.07 36.85 -15.50
N SER A 62 -34.52 36.29 -14.38
CA SER A 62 -35.91 36.43 -13.94
C SER A 62 -36.01 36.43 -12.42
N PHE A 63 -36.40 37.59 -11.91
CA PHE A 63 -36.78 37.87 -10.53
C PHE A 63 -38.18 37.31 -10.23
N ALA A 64 -38.37 36.69 -9.07
CA ALA A 64 -39.42 37.02 -8.09
C ALA A 64 -39.49 35.97 -6.94
N ASP A 65 -39.11 36.42 -5.75
CA ASP A 65 -39.71 36.08 -4.44
C ASP A 65 -41.18 36.64 -4.44
N PRO A 66 -42.17 36.28 -3.58
CA PRO A 66 -42.03 35.73 -2.22
C PRO A 66 -43.13 34.76 -1.70
N THR A 67 -42.95 34.39 -0.43
CA THR A 67 -43.94 33.95 0.59
C THR A 67 -44.27 32.47 0.73
N GLY A 68 -44.19 32.00 1.99
CA GLY A 68 -44.85 30.77 2.44
C GLY A 68 -44.17 30.11 3.63
N GLY A 69 -44.31 30.69 4.82
CA GLY A 69 -43.95 29.99 6.06
C GLY A 69 -44.90 28.84 6.35
N VAL A 70 -44.36 27.78 6.97
CA VAL A 70 -45.08 26.91 7.92
C VAL A 70 -44.04 26.20 8.79
N ASP A 71 -44.13 26.45 10.09
CA ASP A 71 -43.57 25.61 11.14
C ASP A 71 -44.08 24.17 10.99
N SER A 72 -43.18 23.20 11.10
CA SER A 72 -43.53 21.84 11.47
C SER A 72 -42.37 21.26 12.26
N GLY A 73 -42.55 21.26 13.58
CA GLY A 73 -41.76 20.47 14.49
C GLY A 73 -41.90 19.00 14.13
N GLY A 74 -40.77 18.40 13.77
CA GLY A 74 -40.56 16.97 13.74
C GLY A 74 -39.30 16.69 14.53
N GLU A 75 -39.47 16.17 15.74
CA GLU A 75 -38.42 15.49 16.51
C GLU A 75 -37.99 14.22 15.74
N GLU A 76 -37.24 14.40 14.67
CA GLU A 76 -36.35 13.36 14.18
C GLU A 76 -35.04 13.58 14.93
N ALA A 77 -34.67 12.59 15.76
CA ALA A 77 -33.37 12.55 16.41
C ALA A 77 -32.29 12.58 15.32
N GLY A 78 -31.89 13.79 14.95
CA GLY A 78 -30.84 14.05 14.00
C GLY A 78 -29.60 13.34 14.48
N ILE A 79 -29.23 12.27 13.78
CA ILE A 79 -27.87 11.78 13.80
C ILE A 79 -27.06 12.95 13.27
N ALA A 80 -26.49 13.74 14.20
CA ALA A 80 -25.60 14.82 13.85
C ALA A 80 -24.55 14.27 12.87
N PRO A 81 -24.22 14.98 11.78
CA PRO A 81 -23.08 14.64 10.95
C PRO A 81 -21.90 14.45 11.91
N ARG A 82 -21.39 13.21 12.00
CA ARG A 82 -20.18 12.98 12.80
C ARG A 82 -19.12 13.88 12.22
N ASP A 83 -18.59 14.78 13.05
CA ASP A 83 -17.43 15.58 12.68
C ASP A 83 -16.38 14.65 12.06
N PRO A 84 -15.79 15.01 10.91
CA PRO A 84 -14.67 14.26 10.39
C PRO A 84 -13.59 14.27 11.47
N VAL A 85 -13.30 13.10 12.03
CA VAL A 85 -12.14 12.91 12.90
C VAL A 85 -10.94 13.43 12.11
N PRO A 86 -10.21 14.45 12.60
CA PRO A 86 -9.03 14.91 11.91
C PRO A 86 -8.10 13.70 11.79
N ALA A 87 -7.86 13.26 10.55
CA ALA A 87 -6.90 12.21 10.28
C ALA A 87 -5.58 12.69 10.89
N PRO A 88 -5.05 12.01 11.91
CA PRO A 88 -3.83 12.47 12.53
C PRO A 88 -2.73 12.48 11.45
N ASP A 89 -1.98 13.58 11.33
CA ASP A 89 -0.76 13.70 10.50
C ASP A 89 0.37 12.76 10.98
N VAL A 90 0.03 11.75 11.76
CA VAL A 90 0.92 10.82 12.43
C VAL A 90 1.33 9.76 11.42
N ALA A 91 2.64 9.70 11.16
CA ALA A 91 3.38 8.66 10.44
C ALA A 91 3.73 8.87 8.95
N LEU A 92 3.92 10.10 8.47
CA LEU A 92 4.68 10.33 7.22
C LEU A 92 6.20 10.32 7.41
N ASP A 93 6.67 10.60 8.63
CA ASP A 93 8.11 10.67 8.96
C ASP A 93 8.88 9.35 8.71
N PRO A 94 8.32 8.16 9.02
CA PRO A 94 8.96 6.90 8.68
C PRO A 94 9.11 6.75 7.16
N LEU A 95 8.10 7.16 6.39
CA LEU A 95 8.05 7.03 4.93
C LEU A 95 9.12 7.88 4.23
N ALA A 96 9.37 9.09 4.73
CA ALA A 96 10.42 9.96 4.22
C ALA A 96 11.82 9.33 4.34
N THR A 97 12.04 8.51 5.37
CA THR A 97 13.34 7.83 5.57
C THR A 97 13.58 6.74 4.52
N PHE A 98 12.54 6.07 4.04
CA PHE A 98 12.65 4.96 3.07
C PHE A 98 12.99 5.42 1.65
N ALA A 99 12.72 6.68 1.32
CA ALA A 99 12.80 7.22 -0.03
C ALA A 99 13.96 8.21 -0.24
N ARG A 100 14.92 8.28 0.69
CA ARG A 100 15.99 9.29 0.62
C ARG A 100 17.05 8.96 -0.42
N CYS A 101 17.23 9.84 -1.41
CA CYS A 101 18.24 9.71 -2.45
C CYS A 101 19.66 9.55 -1.90
N GLY A 102 20.41 8.61 -2.48
CA GLY A 102 21.78 8.29 -2.09
C GLY A 102 21.92 7.60 -0.74
N ALA A 103 20.84 7.40 0.01
CA ALA A 103 20.86 6.59 1.22
C ALA A 103 20.84 5.09 0.87
N PRO A 104 21.40 4.22 1.72
CA PRO A 104 21.17 2.79 1.60
C PRO A 104 19.68 2.49 1.64
N SER A 105 19.20 1.69 0.69
CA SER A 105 17.86 1.11 0.81
C SER A 105 17.86 0.25 2.08
N PRO A 106 16.90 0.45 3.01
CA PRO A 106 16.85 -0.33 4.24
C PRO A 106 16.74 -1.83 3.93
N ALA A 107 16.85 -2.72 4.90
CA ALA A 107 16.49 -4.14 4.66
C ALA A 107 14.97 -4.28 4.57
N PRO A 108 14.43 -5.21 3.74
CA PRO A 108 12.99 -5.47 3.73
C PRO A 108 12.59 -5.99 5.10
N GLN A 109 11.42 -5.56 5.57
CA GLN A 109 10.91 -5.98 6.88
C GLN A 109 10.32 -7.40 6.87
N GLY A 110 10.35 -8.08 5.72
CA GLY A 110 10.17 -9.52 5.59
C GLY A 110 11.46 -10.13 5.03
N ASP A 111 11.91 -11.23 5.65
CA ASP A 111 12.93 -12.17 5.16
C ASP A 111 14.34 -12.11 5.79
N SER A 112 14.56 -11.35 6.87
CA SER A 112 15.79 -11.52 7.65
C SER A 112 15.73 -12.79 8.49
N ALA A 113 16.44 -13.84 8.05
CA ALA A 113 16.65 -15.09 8.80
C ALA A 113 17.56 -14.92 10.03
N ASP A 114 18.26 -13.79 10.15
CA ASP A 114 19.23 -13.51 11.21
C ASP A 114 18.73 -12.38 12.13
N GLY A 115 17.76 -12.65 13.01
CA GLY A 115 17.45 -11.70 14.07
C GLY A 115 16.04 -11.71 14.68
N GLY A 116 15.65 -12.81 15.33
CA GLY A 116 14.97 -12.77 16.63
C GLY A 116 13.51 -12.31 16.75
N GLU A 117 12.88 -11.72 15.74
CA GLU A 117 11.44 -11.45 15.74
C GLU A 117 10.79 -12.19 14.59
N ASP A 118 9.91 -13.12 14.96
CA ASP A 118 9.30 -14.11 14.09
C ASP A 118 8.65 -13.42 12.89
N VAL A 119 9.19 -13.61 11.69
CA VAL A 119 8.62 -13.07 10.44
C VAL A 119 7.18 -13.54 10.28
N ALA A 120 6.83 -14.71 10.86
CA ALA A 120 5.45 -15.21 10.96
C ALA A 120 4.53 -14.31 11.80
N ALA A 121 5.05 -13.63 12.83
CA ALA A 121 4.26 -12.85 13.79
C ALA A 121 3.86 -11.45 13.30
N ARG A 122 4.40 -10.95 12.17
CA ARG A 122 3.95 -9.66 11.63
C ARG A 122 2.54 -9.79 11.05
N PRO A 123 1.57 -8.94 11.42
CA PRO A 123 0.20 -9.05 10.94
C PRO A 123 0.03 -8.63 9.46
N LEU A 124 0.91 -7.77 8.95
CA LEU A 124 0.85 -7.25 7.58
C LEU A 124 1.93 -7.93 6.70
N ARG A 125 1.51 -8.53 5.59
CA ARG A 125 2.41 -9.03 4.53
C ARG A 125 2.25 -8.17 3.28
N VAL A 126 3.36 -7.88 2.63
CA VAL A 126 3.40 -7.11 1.39
C VAL A 126 4.12 -7.94 0.33
N SER A 127 3.65 -7.87 -0.91
CA SER A 127 4.33 -8.47 -2.06
C SER A 127 4.14 -7.59 -3.28
N ILE A 128 5.12 -7.56 -4.17
CA ILE A 128 5.06 -6.79 -5.43
C ILE A 128 4.88 -7.80 -6.58
N ALA A 129 3.97 -7.49 -7.51
CA ALA A 129 3.84 -8.27 -8.73
C ALA A 129 5.11 -8.16 -9.59
N PRO A 130 5.42 -9.15 -10.45
CA PRO A 130 6.56 -9.04 -11.36
C PRO A 130 6.49 -7.77 -12.21
N ILE A 131 7.58 -7.01 -12.23
CA ILE A 131 7.72 -5.80 -13.03
C ILE A 131 8.49 -6.17 -14.29
N GLY A 132 7.91 -5.85 -15.45
CA GLY A 132 8.59 -6.03 -16.73
C GLY A 132 9.77 -5.08 -16.90
N SER A 133 10.38 -5.08 -18.08
CA SER A 133 11.38 -4.08 -18.43
C SER A 133 10.72 -2.69 -18.58
N VAL A 134 11.43 -1.65 -18.15
CA VAL A 134 10.97 -0.25 -18.20
C VAL A 134 11.94 0.56 -19.04
N ALA A 135 11.46 1.35 -19.99
CA ALA A 135 12.35 2.21 -20.77
C ALA A 135 12.95 3.34 -19.90
N PRO A 136 14.18 3.81 -20.18
CA PRO A 136 14.76 4.96 -19.49
C PRO A 136 13.80 6.16 -19.51
N GLY A 137 13.52 6.75 -18.34
CA GLY A 137 12.62 7.90 -18.22
C GLY A 137 11.12 7.56 -18.28
N ALA A 138 10.74 6.32 -18.63
CA ALA A 138 9.34 5.95 -18.72
C ALA A 138 8.69 5.74 -17.35
N ALA A 139 7.36 5.87 -17.32
CA ALA A 139 6.56 5.52 -16.17
C ALA A 139 6.02 4.08 -16.29
N THR A 140 5.94 3.39 -15.16
CA THR A 140 5.32 2.08 -15.02
C THR A 140 4.43 2.04 -13.78
N THR A 141 3.43 1.18 -13.79
CA THR A 141 2.58 0.93 -12.61
C THR A 141 3.12 -0.27 -11.85
N VAL A 142 3.37 -0.09 -10.56
CA VAL A 142 3.78 -1.15 -9.64
C VAL A 142 2.57 -1.60 -8.84
N ALA A 143 2.15 -2.85 -9.06
CA ALA A 143 1.06 -3.48 -8.31
C ALA A 143 1.60 -4.13 -7.03
N VAL A 144 0.99 -3.78 -5.90
CA VAL A 144 1.41 -4.19 -4.55
C VAL A 144 0.23 -4.86 -3.87
N THR A 145 0.40 -6.10 -3.45
CA THR A 145 -0.59 -6.82 -2.66
C THR A 145 -0.26 -6.71 -1.18
N VAL A 146 -1.25 -6.29 -0.40
CA VAL A 146 -1.21 -6.23 1.06
C VAL A 146 -2.13 -7.30 1.60
N ARG A 147 -1.61 -8.20 2.45
CA ARG A 147 -2.37 -9.31 3.02
C ARG A 147 -2.34 -9.27 4.54
N ASN A 148 -3.50 -9.50 5.14
CA ASN A 148 -3.59 -9.77 6.57
C ASN A 148 -3.14 -11.21 6.85
N ALA A 149 -2.01 -11.37 7.53
CA ALA A 149 -1.46 -12.66 7.95
C ALA A 149 -1.80 -13.01 9.41
N ALA A 150 -2.47 -12.11 10.14
CA ALA A 150 -2.96 -12.38 11.48
C ALA A 150 -4.23 -13.26 11.47
N GLU A 151 -4.53 -13.84 12.63
CA GLU A 151 -5.76 -14.62 12.86
C GLU A 151 -6.97 -13.73 13.15
N THR A 152 -6.76 -12.43 13.37
CA THR A 152 -7.80 -11.44 13.64
C THR A 152 -7.95 -10.44 12.48
N PRO A 153 -9.14 -9.84 12.29
CA PRO A 153 -9.30 -8.78 11.29
C PRO A 153 -8.42 -7.56 11.59
N LEU A 154 -7.79 -7.01 10.56
CA LEU A 154 -7.13 -5.70 10.64
C LEU A 154 -8.13 -4.62 10.23
N VAL A 155 -8.34 -3.65 11.11
CA VAL A 155 -9.23 -2.50 10.90
C VAL A 155 -8.43 -1.23 11.13
N GLY A 156 -8.48 -0.31 10.19
CA GLY A 156 -7.70 0.93 10.24
C GLY A 156 -7.73 1.68 8.93
N SER A 157 -6.80 2.62 8.78
CA SER A 157 -6.62 3.41 7.57
C SER A 157 -5.30 3.08 6.88
N ILE A 158 -5.32 3.02 5.55
CA ILE A 158 -4.15 2.72 4.72
C ILE A 158 -4.05 3.76 3.60
N ARG A 159 -2.83 4.13 3.21
CA ARG A 159 -2.61 4.97 2.03
C ARG A 159 -2.86 4.17 0.75
N THR A 160 -3.60 4.75 -0.20
CA THR A 160 -3.96 4.05 -1.45
C THR A 160 -2.80 3.89 -2.43
N ALA A 161 -1.73 4.67 -2.28
CA ALA A 161 -0.50 4.55 -3.04
C ALA A 161 0.69 4.20 -2.12
N PRO A 162 1.33 3.03 -2.32
CA PRO A 162 2.55 2.66 -1.62
C PRO A 162 3.70 3.61 -1.90
N VAL A 163 4.65 3.70 -0.97
CA VAL A 163 5.90 4.43 -1.19
C VAL A 163 6.86 3.52 -1.93
N LEU A 164 7.36 4.00 -3.06
CA LEU A 164 8.33 3.26 -3.88
C LEU A 164 9.72 3.86 -3.71
N ALA A 165 10.72 3.01 -3.52
CA ALA A 165 12.14 3.38 -3.58
C ALA A 165 12.87 2.42 -4.51
N VAL A 166 13.70 2.95 -5.40
CA VAL A 166 14.49 2.16 -6.35
C VAL A 166 15.94 2.22 -5.95
N ALA A 167 16.54 1.05 -5.74
CA ALA A 167 17.94 0.89 -5.44
C ALA A 167 18.73 0.36 -6.65
N ASP A 168 19.95 0.86 -6.83
CA ASP A 168 20.91 0.34 -7.79
C ASP A 168 21.60 -0.95 -7.31
N GLY A 169 22.55 -1.46 -8.09
CA GLY A 169 23.33 -2.65 -7.75
C GLY A 169 24.23 -2.50 -6.52
N ALA A 170 24.48 -1.27 -6.05
CA ALA A 170 25.18 -0.99 -4.80
C ALA A 170 24.23 -0.88 -3.60
N GLY A 171 22.92 -0.99 -3.83
CA GLY A 171 21.88 -0.89 -2.80
C GLY A 171 21.56 0.55 -2.41
N LEU A 172 21.96 1.55 -3.19
CA LEU A 172 21.67 2.96 -2.92
C LEU A 172 20.37 3.39 -3.61
N VAL A 173 19.54 4.15 -2.91
CA VAL A 173 18.31 4.72 -3.48
C VAL A 173 18.67 5.75 -4.56
N VAL A 174 18.25 5.48 -5.79
CA VAL A 174 18.52 6.31 -6.97
C VAL A 174 17.26 6.90 -7.59
N ALA A 175 16.08 6.39 -7.24
CA ALA A 175 14.78 6.97 -7.59
C ALA A 175 13.75 6.62 -6.52
N HIS A 176 12.66 7.38 -6.44
CA HIS A 176 11.54 7.08 -5.55
C HIS A 176 10.23 7.64 -6.10
N SER A 177 9.10 7.14 -5.59
CA SER A 177 7.79 7.75 -5.85
C SER A 177 7.77 9.18 -5.30
N PRO A 178 7.05 10.10 -5.96
CA PRO A 178 6.99 11.48 -5.52
C PRO A 178 6.24 11.58 -4.17
N ALA A 179 6.66 12.50 -3.29
CA ALA A 179 6.16 12.61 -1.92
C ALA A 179 4.71 13.13 -1.83
N ASP A 180 4.24 13.84 -2.84
CA ASP A 180 2.83 14.21 -3.02
C ASP A 180 1.97 13.05 -3.56
N GLY A 181 2.60 11.94 -3.95
CA GLY A 181 1.97 10.76 -4.55
C GLY A 181 1.43 9.72 -3.56
N PHE A 182 1.41 9.97 -2.25
CA PHE A 182 1.01 8.97 -1.24
C PHE A 182 -0.47 8.56 -1.28
N GLY A 183 -1.27 9.12 -2.19
CA GLY A 183 -2.69 8.81 -2.30
C GLY A 183 -3.50 9.24 -1.07
N ALA A 184 -4.82 9.20 -1.21
CA ALA A 184 -5.70 9.41 -0.08
C ALA A 184 -5.54 8.27 0.95
N ALA A 185 -5.72 8.58 2.22
CA ALA A 185 -5.98 7.54 3.21
C ALA A 185 -7.36 6.92 2.93
N ARG A 186 -7.48 5.62 3.11
CA ARG A 186 -8.72 4.86 2.93
C ARG A 186 -8.89 3.92 4.11
N ASP A 187 -10.09 3.91 4.65
CA ASP A 187 -10.46 2.95 5.69
C ASP A 187 -10.61 1.56 5.09
N ILE A 188 -10.08 0.59 5.82
CA ILE A 188 -10.06 -0.81 5.43
C ILE A 188 -10.47 -1.72 6.58
N ARG A 189 -11.00 -2.87 6.18
CA ARG A 189 -11.19 -4.03 7.05
C ARG A 189 -10.72 -5.27 6.30
N LEU A 190 -9.56 -5.79 6.67
CA LEU A 190 -9.01 -7.01 6.08
C LEU A 190 -9.26 -8.18 7.02
N ALA A 191 -10.14 -9.10 6.61
CA ALA A 191 -10.32 -10.37 7.31
C ALA A 191 -9.01 -11.18 7.32
N PRO A 192 -8.85 -12.15 8.26
CA PRO A 192 -7.71 -13.06 8.25
C PRO A 192 -7.49 -13.70 6.87
N GLY A 193 -6.27 -13.60 6.35
CA GLY A 193 -5.90 -14.11 5.03
C GLY A 193 -6.37 -13.28 3.83
N ALA A 194 -7.25 -12.29 4.02
CA ALA A 194 -7.73 -11.42 2.96
C ALA A 194 -6.61 -10.49 2.45
N SER A 195 -6.74 -10.09 1.18
CA SER A 195 -5.76 -9.25 0.51
C SER A 195 -6.41 -8.02 -0.12
N LEU A 196 -5.63 -6.95 -0.22
CA LEU A 196 -5.96 -5.69 -0.90
C LEU A 196 -4.84 -5.40 -1.91
N GLU A 197 -5.23 -5.05 -3.12
CA GLU A 197 -4.30 -4.59 -4.13
C GLU A 197 -4.22 -3.05 -4.09
N LEU A 198 -2.99 -2.55 -4.08
CA LEU A 198 -2.63 -1.15 -4.16
C LEU A 198 -1.75 -0.95 -5.40
N SER A 199 -1.73 0.27 -5.93
CA SER A 199 -0.93 0.62 -7.10
C SER A 199 -0.20 1.93 -6.88
N ALA A 200 1.06 2.00 -7.29
CA ALA A 200 1.81 3.24 -7.35
C ALA A 200 2.54 3.37 -8.69
N THR A 201 2.68 4.61 -9.16
CA THR A 201 3.42 4.91 -10.38
C THR A 201 4.90 5.12 -10.04
N LEU A 202 5.76 4.37 -10.70
CA LEU A 202 7.20 4.57 -10.70
C LEU A 202 7.63 5.20 -12.02
N THR A 203 8.44 6.25 -11.96
CA THR A 203 9.11 6.81 -13.14
C THR A 203 10.58 6.44 -13.08
N ALA A 204 11.14 5.90 -14.16
CA ALA A 204 12.55 5.48 -14.27
C ALA A 204 13.49 6.68 -14.46
N VAL A 205 13.43 7.62 -13.52
CA VAL A 205 14.14 8.89 -13.51
C VAL A 205 14.88 9.01 -12.18
N ARG A 206 16.13 9.45 -12.23
CA ARG A 206 16.98 9.64 -11.05
C ARG A 206 16.40 10.71 -10.14
N CYS A 207 16.51 10.50 -8.84
CA CYS A 207 16.28 11.56 -7.89
C CYS A 207 17.58 12.33 -7.61
N SER A 208 17.48 13.59 -7.18
CA SER A 208 18.63 14.44 -6.95
C SER A 208 19.38 14.03 -5.67
N PRO A 209 20.73 14.03 -5.65
CA PRO A 209 21.48 13.81 -4.42
C PRO A 209 21.30 14.94 -3.38
N THR A 210 20.79 16.11 -3.80
CA THR A 210 20.58 17.28 -2.93
C THR A 210 19.19 17.38 -2.32
N GLY A 211 18.29 16.41 -2.58
CA GLY A 211 16.96 16.36 -1.97
C GLY A 211 15.94 15.57 -2.80
N ASP A 212 14.70 15.55 -2.35
CA ASP A 212 13.60 14.73 -2.92
C ASP A 212 13.10 15.22 -4.30
N GLN A 213 13.81 16.16 -4.93
CA GLN A 213 13.48 16.63 -6.27
C GLN A 213 13.93 15.61 -7.31
N ARG A 214 13.09 15.36 -8.30
CA ARG A 214 13.48 14.59 -9.48
C ARG A 214 14.60 15.33 -10.18
N ALA A 215 15.71 14.65 -10.42
CA ALA A 215 16.63 15.08 -11.45
C ALA A 215 15.97 14.66 -12.77
N ASP A 216 15.81 15.53 -13.77
CA ASP A 216 15.23 15.14 -15.07
C ASP A 216 16.10 14.14 -15.87
N GLN A 217 17.04 13.46 -15.21
CA GLN A 217 17.94 12.48 -15.78
C GLN A 217 17.33 11.07 -15.66
N PRO A 218 17.10 10.37 -16.78
CA PRO A 218 16.69 8.96 -16.77
C PRO A 218 17.63 8.07 -15.96
N LEU A 219 17.11 6.95 -15.43
CA LEU A 219 17.95 5.86 -14.94
C LEU A 219 18.77 5.28 -16.09
N ASP A 220 20.00 4.86 -15.78
CA ASP A 220 20.85 4.16 -16.74
C ASP A 220 20.27 2.77 -17.05
N PRO A 221 20.55 2.19 -18.22
CA PRO A 221 20.19 0.81 -18.50
C PRO A 221 20.85 -0.15 -17.50
N GLY A 222 20.08 -1.09 -16.94
CA GLY A 222 20.60 -2.01 -15.94
C GLY A 222 19.52 -2.65 -15.08
N ALA A 223 19.96 -3.52 -14.16
CA ALA A 223 19.10 -4.17 -13.19
C ALA A 223 18.96 -3.31 -11.94
N TYR A 224 17.73 -3.19 -11.44
CA TYR A 224 17.38 -2.42 -10.26
C TYR A 224 16.50 -3.23 -9.32
N THR A 225 16.47 -2.83 -8.05
CA THR A 225 15.52 -3.35 -7.07
C THR A 225 14.54 -2.24 -6.71
N VAL A 226 13.25 -2.46 -6.86
CA VAL A 226 12.23 -1.58 -6.27
C VAL A 226 11.77 -2.16 -4.95
N ARG A 227 11.62 -1.28 -3.97
CA ARG A 227 10.93 -1.53 -2.71
C ARG A 227 9.60 -0.82 -2.72
N ALA A 228 8.56 -1.52 -2.27
CA ALA A 228 7.30 -0.91 -1.88
C ALA A 228 7.17 -0.95 -0.35
N THR A 229 6.82 0.18 0.25
CA THR A 229 6.50 0.29 1.68
C THR A 229 5.05 0.74 1.84
N VAL A 230 4.33 0.06 2.71
CA VAL A 230 2.93 0.34 3.04
C VAL A 230 2.81 0.53 4.54
N VAL A 231 2.06 1.56 4.91
CA VAL A 231 1.77 1.91 6.30
C VAL A 231 0.26 1.81 6.52
N LEU A 232 -0.13 1.06 7.55
CA LEU A 232 -1.50 0.92 8.03
C LEU A 232 -1.54 1.46 9.45
N VAL A 233 -2.45 2.41 9.69
CA VAL A 233 -2.73 2.99 11.01
C VAL A 233 -3.98 2.30 11.57
N PRO A 234 -3.87 1.40 12.57
CA PRO A 234 -5.02 0.72 13.14
C PRO A 234 -6.01 1.70 13.75
N LEU A 235 -7.31 1.38 13.72
CA LEU A 235 -8.33 2.22 14.36
C LEU A 235 -8.28 2.13 15.88
N ASP A 236 -7.92 0.96 16.41
CA ASP A 236 -8.04 0.61 17.82
C ASP A 236 -6.70 0.62 18.58
N GLY A 237 -5.63 1.16 18.00
CA GLY A 237 -4.30 1.11 18.62
C GLY A 237 -3.34 2.18 18.13
N ASP A 238 -2.34 2.47 18.97
CA ASP A 238 -1.30 3.46 18.70
C ASP A 238 -0.15 2.90 17.82
N ASP A 239 -0.13 1.58 17.61
CA ASP A 239 0.95 0.89 16.90
C ASP A 239 0.74 0.92 15.39
N VAL A 240 1.55 1.73 14.71
CA VAL A 240 1.59 1.80 13.24
C VAL A 240 2.16 0.51 12.65
N LEU A 241 1.40 -0.16 11.80
CA LEU A 241 1.83 -1.37 11.11
C LEU A 241 2.51 -1.00 9.79
N THR A 242 3.79 -1.36 9.67
CA THR A 242 4.56 -1.17 8.43
C THR A 242 4.85 -2.52 7.78
N GLY A 243 4.64 -2.60 6.47
CA GLY A 243 5.01 -3.73 5.64
C GLY A 243 5.84 -3.27 4.45
N SER A 244 6.81 -4.08 4.02
CA SER A 244 7.60 -3.79 2.82
C SER A 244 7.94 -5.07 2.06
N ALA A 245 8.18 -4.92 0.77
CA ALA A 245 8.63 -6.00 -0.11
C ALA A 245 9.54 -5.44 -1.20
N ASP A 246 10.38 -6.32 -1.75
CA ASP A 246 11.29 -6.01 -2.84
C ASP A 246 10.92 -6.78 -4.11
N ALA A 247 11.13 -6.17 -5.26
CA ALA A 247 11.08 -6.81 -6.56
C ALA A 247 12.20 -6.29 -7.45
N ARG A 248 12.66 -7.12 -8.39
CA ARG A 248 13.65 -6.73 -9.39
C ARG A 248 12.97 -6.30 -10.68
N PHE A 249 13.57 -5.34 -11.36
CA PHE A 249 13.19 -4.95 -12.72
C PHE A 249 14.43 -4.49 -13.49
N ASP A 250 14.30 -4.46 -14.82
CA ASP A 250 15.37 -3.97 -15.70
C ASP A 250 14.96 -2.67 -16.37
N VAL A 251 15.89 -1.73 -16.47
CA VAL A 251 15.78 -0.58 -17.36
C VAL A 251 16.45 -0.92 -18.69
N ARG A 252 15.71 -0.87 -19.81
CA ARG A 252 16.19 -1.24 -21.16
C ARG A 252 15.61 -0.37 -22.25
#